data_AF-A0A7S4KN75-F1
#
_entry.id   AF-A0A7S4KN75-F1
#
_cell.length_a   1.000
_cell.length_b   1.000
_cell.length_c   1.000
_cell.angle_alpha   90.00
_cell.angle_beta   90.00
_cell.angle_gamma   90.00
#
_symmetry.space_group_name_H-M   'P 1'
#
loop_
_entity.id
_entity.type
_entity.pdbx_description
1 polymer ?
#
loop_
_entity_poly.entity_id
_entity_poly.type
_entity_poly.pdbx_seq_one_letter_code
_entity_poly.pdbx_strand_id
1 'polypeptide(L)'
;FVDTLLGQEEPLFDYSFQQMSQVSQKKLFLVVASESTSTTDMVAVFTEKKDLLGDLYTSLVFANDQFVSLWETSDRHEHLTDTFRLIRCLLKEMGNIMGIPIETDTSTRVLNDLMRMEGVICAGCPGSGGYDGMFVLTVDSPNVKESLYESITEKYPGLTLLEVGIDQ
;
A
#
# COMPACT_ATOMS: atom_id res chain seq x y z
N PHE A 1 10.26 -23.24 -33.92
CA PHE A 1 9.59 -24.43 -33.35
C PHE A 1 9.66 -24.38 -31.82
N VAL A 2 9.19 -23.29 -31.21
CA VAL A 2 8.67 -23.30 -29.83
C VAL A 2 7.55 -22.26 -29.76
N ASP A 3 6.67 -22.26 -30.77
CA ASP A 3 5.41 -21.50 -30.80
C ASP A 3 4.25 -22.42 -30.37
N THR A 4 4.51 -23.38 -29.49
CA THR A 4 3.49 -24.38 -29.14
C THR A 4 3.73 -24.86 -27.73
N LEU A 5 3.32 -24.05 -26.77
CA LEU A 5 2.81 -24.43 -25.45
C LEU A 5 2.39 -23.13 -24.74
N LEU A 6 1.21 -23.15 -24.11
CA LEU A 6 0.55 -22.08 -23.34
C LEU A 6 -0.39 -21.15 -24.13
N GLY A 7 -1.48 -21.74 -24.64
CA GLY A 7 -2.70 -21.02 -25.02
C GLY A 7 -3.55 -20.63 -23.81
N GLN A 8 -3.00 -19.83 -22.91
CA GLN A 8 -3.77 -19.07 -21.91
C GLN A 8 -3.54 -17.61 -22.26
N GLU A 9 -4.56 -16.91 -22.77
CA GLU A 9 -4.50 -15.46 -22.89
C GLU A 9 -4.26 -14.92 -21.47
N GLU A 10 -3.09 -14.35 -21.23
CA GLU A 10 -2.83 -13.63 -19.98
C GLU A 10 -3.95 -12.60 -19.80
N PRO A 11 -4.57 -12.49 -18.62
CA PRO A 11 -5.55 -11.44 -18.38
C PRO A 11 -4.85 -10.11 -18.67
N LEU A 12 -5.31 -9.42 -19.72
CA LEU A 12 -4.81 -8.12 -20.12
C LEU A 12 -5.03 -7.20 -18.92
N PHE A 13 -3.95 -6.84 -18.21
CA PHE A 13 -4.04 -5.83 -17.18
C PHE A 13 -4.59 -4.56 -17.81
N ASP A 14 -5.71 -4.06 -17.28
CA ASP A 14 -6.22 -2.77 -17.69
C ASP A 14 -5.30 -1.68 -17.11
N TYR A 15 -4.44 -1.13 -17.96
CA TYR A 15 -3.57 -0.01 -17.63
C TYR A 15 -4.29 1.34 -17.75
N SER A 16 -5.61 1.36 -17.90
CA SER A 16 -6.37 2.59 -17.87
C SER A 16 -6.32 3.20 -16.46
N PHE A 17 -6.00 4.49 -16.42
CA PHE A 17 -6.01 5.25 -15.18
C PHE A 17 -7.34 5.98 -15.09
N GLN A 18 -8.15 5.64 -14.09
CA GLN A 18 -9.27 6.47 -13.69
C GLN A 18 -8.80 7.48 -12.63
N GLN A 19 -8.91 8.77 -12.94
CA GLN A 19 -8.63 9.81 -11.96
C GLN A 19 -9.68 9.75 -10.86
N MET A 20 -9.26 9.49 -9.62
CA MET A 20 -10.13 9.57 -8.45
C MET A 20 -10.48 11.04 -8.18
N SER A 21 -11.70 11.29 -7.70
CA SER A 21 -12.11 12.64 -7.34
C SER A 21 -11.15 13.23 -6.31
N GLN A 22 -10.70 14.46 -6.56
CA GLN A 22 -9.88 15.18 -5.60
C GLN A 22 -10.71 15.45 -4.36
N VAL A 23 -10.19 15.06 -3.22
CA VAL A 23 -10.77 15.40 -1.93
C VAL A 23 -9.87 16.46 -1.32
N SER A 24 -10.38 17.69 -1.22
CA SER A 24 -9.72 18.74 -0.47
C SER A 24 -9.51 18.27 0.97
N GLN A 25 -8.43 18.71 1.63
CA GLN A 25 -8.11 18.38 3.03
C GLN A 25 -7.50 16.98 3.30
N LYS A 26 -6.69 16.44 2.39
CA LYS A 26 -5.87 15.24 2.66
C LYS A 26 -4.37 15.55 2.50
N LYS A 27 -3.55 14.88 3.30
CA LYS A 27 -2.09 15.04 3.32
C LYS A 27 -1.40 13.70 3.15
N LEU A 28 -0.40 13.65 2.28
CA LEU A 28 0.44 12.48 2.08
C LEU A 28 1.79 12.69 2.75
N PHE A 29 2.23 11.67 3.46
CA PHE A 29 3.56 11.58 4.03
C PHE A 29 4.24 10.32 3.52
N LEU A 30 5.54 10.43 3.26
CA LEU A 30 6.42 9.30 3.02
C LEU A 30 7.24 9.04 4.27
N VAL A 31 7.28 7.78 4.70
CA VAL A 31 8.15 7.29 5.76
C VAL A 31 9.22 6.44 5.09
N VAL A 32 10.43 6.97 5.03
CA VAL A 32 11.53 6.38 4.26
C VAL A 32 12.53 5.72 5.21
N ALA A 33 12.99 4.52 4.86
CA ALA A 33 14.09 3.84 5.53
C ALA A 33 15.35 3.85 4.66
N SER A 34 16.52 3.62 5.26
CA SER A 34 17.80 3.58 4.53
C SER A 34 18.08 2.24 3.83
N GLU A 35 17.26 1.23 4.09
CA GLU A 35 17.38 -0.10 3.49
C GLU A 35 16.67 -0.14 2.14
N SER A 36 17.19 -0.93 1.19
CA SER A 36 16.64 -1.01 -0.16
C SER A 36 16.42 -2.45 -0.61
N THR A 37 15.51 -2.64 -1.54
CA THR A 37 15.07 -3.92 -2.07
C THR A 37 15.17 -3.90 -3.58
N SER A 38 15.51 -5.03 -4.18
CA SER A 38 15.54 -5.16 -5.64
C SER A 38 14.12 -5.29 -6.19
N THR A 39 13.57 -4.20 -6.74
CA THR A 39 12.28 -4.22 -7.45
C THR A 39 12.27 -5.27 -8.56
N THR A 40 13.36 -5.38 -9.32
CA THR A 40 13.49 -6.33 -10.42
C THR A 40 13.35 -7.77 -9.94
N ASP A 41 14.00 -8.14 -8.83
CA ASP A 41 13.92 -9.50 -8.31
C ASP A 41 12.52 -9.80 -7.73
N MET A 42 11.90 -8.82 -7.05
CA MET A 42 10.54 -8.99 -6.55
C MET A 42 9.53 -9.19 -7.69
N VAL A 43 9.63 -8.40 -8.76
CA VAL A 43 8.75 -8.53 -9.94
C VAL A 43 9.00 -9.84 -10.69
N ALA A 44 10.25 -10.30 -10.78
CA ALA A 44 10.58 -11.59 -11.38
C ALA A 44 9.92 -12.75 -10.63
N VAL A 45 10.04 -12.78 -9.30
CA VAL A 45 9.40 -13.81 -8.47
C VAL A 45 7.87 -13.71 -8.53
N PHE A 46 7.32 -12.50 -8.51
CA PHE A 46 5.87 -12.30 -8.66
C PHE A 46 5.38 -12.86 -9.99
N THR A 47 6.07 -12.56 -11.09
CA THR A 47 5.72 -13.03 -12.44
C THR A 47 5.76 -14.54 -12.53
N GLU A 48 6.76 -15.20 -11.92
CA GLU A 48 6.90 -16.66 -11.90
C GLU A 48 5.79 -17.34 -11.08
N LYS A 49 5.32 -16.70 -10.01
CA LYS A 49 4.45 -17.33 -9.00
C LYS A 49 3.03 -16.79 -8.94
N LYS A 50 2.65 -15.83 -9.79
CA LYS A 50 1.32 -15.17 -9.76
C LYS A 50 0.15 -16.14 -9.81
N ASP A 51 0.32 -17.28 -10.49
CA ASP A 51 -0.72 -18.32 -10.61
C ASP A 51 -1.04 -18.99 -9.27
N LEU A 52 -0.15 -18.91 -8.27
CA LEU A 52 -0.39 -19.41 -6.92
C LEU A 52 -1.39 -18.55 -6.12
N LEU A 53 -1.65 -17.33 -6.58
CA LEU A 53 -2.45 -16.37 -5.81
C LEU A 53 -3.95 -16.61 -5.95
N GLY A 54 -4.43 -17.16 -7.07
CA GLY A 54 -5.83 -17.52 -7.30
C GLY A 54 -6.83 -16.51 -6.71
N ASP A 55 -7.68 -16.99 -5.80
CA ASP A 55 -8.73 -16.21 -5.13
C ASP A 55 -8.20 -15.04 -4.29
N LEU A 56 -6.95 -15.08 -3.84
CA LEU A 56 -6.33 -13.99 -3.08
C LEU A 56 -6.16 -12.74 -3.94
N TYR A 57 -5.77 -12.92 -5.21
CA TYR A 57 -5.68 -11.82 -6.17
C TYR A 57 -7.08 -11.23 -6.46
N THR A 58 -8.08 -12.07 -6.67
CA THR A 58 -9.47 -11.63 -6.85
C THR A 58 -9.99 -10.86 -5.63
N SER A 59 -9.66 -11.31 -4.41
CA SER A 59 -10.03 -10.62 -3.17
C SER A 59 -9.36 -9.26 -3.05
N LEU A 60 -8.10 -9.14 -3.47
CA LEU A 60 -7.38 -7.87 -3.51
C LEU A 60 -8.03 -6.87 -4.47
N VAL A 61 -8.36 -7.31 -5.69
CA VAL A 61 -9.06 -6.47 -6.68
C VAL A 61 -10.39 -5.98 -6.10
N PHE A 62 -11.19 -6.87 -5.53
CA PHE A 62 -12.47 -6.50 -4.93
C PHE A 62 -12.34 -5.52 -3.75
N ALA A 63 -11.31 -5.67 -2.92
CA ALA A 63 -11.04 -4.74 -1.82
C ALA A 63 -10.60 -3.35 -2.34
N ASN A 64 -9.80 -3.30 -3.41
CA ASN A 64 -9.43 -2.05 -4.06
C ASN A 64 -10.65 -1.32 -4.66
N ASP A 65 -11.52 -2.03 -5.37
CA ASP A 65 -12.74 -1.45 -5.96
C ASP A 65 -13.67 -0.86 -4.87
N GLN A 66 -13.79 -1.56 -3.74
CA GLN A 66 -14.52 -1.04 -2.58
C GLN A 66 -13.86 0.21 -1.99
N PHE A 67 -12.53 0.23 -1.88
CA PHE A 67 -11.81 1.41 -1.39
C PHE A 67 -12.06 2.62 -2.28
N VAL A 68 -12.01 2.45 -3.60
CA VAL A 68 -12.31 3.52 -4.58
C VAL A 68 -13.76 3.98 -4.45
N SER A 69 -14.71 3.06 -4.36
CA SER A 69 -16.14 3.39 -4.20
C SER A 69 -16.41 4.16 -2.90
N LEU A 70 -15.78 3.76 -1.80
CA LEU A 70 -15.85 4.46 -0.52
C LEU A 70 -15.16 5.82 -0.58
N TRP A 71 -14.09 5.95 -1.35
CA TRP A 71 -13.36 7.21 -1.48
C TRP A 71 -14.24 8.32 -2.07
N GLU A 72 -15.08 7.97 -3.03
CA GLU A 72 -15.99 8.90 -3.70
C GLU A 72 -17.22 9.28 -2.87
N THR A 73 -17.60 8.44 -1.89
CA THR A 73 -18.90 8.52 -1.23
C THR A 73 -18.85 8.73 0.29
N SER A 74 -17.70 8.46 0.92
CA SER A 74 -17.61 8.43 2.37
C SER A 74 -17.22 9.76 2.98
N ASP A 75 -18.12 10.31 3.79
CA ASP A 75 -17.81 11.41 4.72
C ASP A 75 -17.01 10.94 5.95
N ARG A 76 -16.88 9.61 6.16
CA ARG A 76 -16.21 9.02 7.33
C ARG A 76 -15.00 8.19 6.93
N HIS A 77 -13.84 8.52 7.48
CA HIS A 77 -12.59 7.86 7.14
C HIS A 77 -12.45 6.44 7.71
N GLU A 78 -13.22 6.06 8.72
CA GLU A 78 -13.13 4.73 9.36
C GLU A 78 -13.31 3.57 8.38
N HIS A 79 -14.30 3.65 7.48
CA HIS A 79 -14.53 2.60 6.48
C HIS A 79 -13.41 2.51 5.45
N LEU A 80 -12.80 3.65 5.10
CA LEU A 80 -11.61 3.70 4.24
C LEU A 80 -10.43 3.01 4.93
N THR A 81 -10.22 3.31 6.21
CA THR A 81 -9.17 2.71 7.03
C THR A 81 -9.32 1.19 7.12
N ASP A 82 -10.53 0.69 7.39
CA ASP A 82 -10.76 -0.76 7.49
C ASP A 82 -10.58 -1.48 6.15
N THR A 83 -11.09 -0.89 5.06
CA THR A 83 -10.90 -1.45 3.72
C THR A 83 -9.42 -1.47 3.34
N PHE A 84 -8.68 -0.42 3.68
CA PHE A 84 -7.24 -0.38 3.40
C PHE A 84 -6.43 -1.35 4.26
N ARG A 85 -6.84 -1.59 5.52
CA ARG A 85 -6.25 -2.66 6.36
C ARG A 85 -6.41 -4.02 5.68
N LEU A 86 -7.59 -4.31 5.11
CA LEU A 86 -7.81 -5.54 4.36
C LEU A 86 -6.88 -5.65 3.15
N ILE A 87 -6.79 -4.60 2.33
CA ILE A 87 -5.87 -4.53 1.18
C ILE A 87 -4.43 -4.88 1.61
N ARG A 88 -3.96 -4.30 2.71
CA ARG A 88 -2.62 -4.60 3.24
C ARG A 88 -2.44 -6.02 3.73
N CYS A 89 -3.43 -6.56 4.45
CA CYS A 89 -3.38 -7.96 4.87
C CYS A 89 -3.28 -8.90 3.67
N LEU A 90 -4.03 -8.64 2.60
CA LEU A 90 -3.98 -9.41 1.36
C LEU A 90 -2.60 -9.30 0.69
N LEU A 91 -2.04 -8.08 0.56
CA LEU A 91 -0.70 -7.86 -0.01
C LEU A 91 0.41 -8.54 0.80
N LYS A 92 0.35 -8.48 2.14
CA LYS A 92 1.29 -9.19 3.03
C LYS A 92 1.20 -10.69 2.81
N GLU A 93 -0.01 -11.24 2.71
CA GLU A 93 -0.21 -12.67 2.50
C GLU A 93 0.27 -13.14 1.12
N MET A 94 0.04 -12.34 0.07
CA MET A 94 0.62 -12.59 -1.25
C MET A 94 2.15 -12.67 -1.18
N GLY A 95 2.77 -11.74 -0.44
CA GLY A 95 4.21 -11.74 -0.19
C GLY A 95 4.68 -13.01 0.53
N ASN A 96 3.97 -13.45 1.57
CA ASN A 96 4.27 -14.66 2.32
C ASN A 96 4.22 -15.92 1.42
N ILE A 97 3.16 -16.07 0.62
CA ILE A 97 2.97 -17.19 -0.32
C ILE A 97 4.10 -17.23 -1.35
N MET A 98 4.48 -16.06 -1.87
CA MET A 98 5.52 -15.94 -2.91
C MET A 98 6.94 -16.02 -2.36
N GLY A 99 7.11 -15.83 -1.05
CA GLY A 99 8.42 -15.72 -0.39
C GLY A 99 9.14 -14.41 -0.70
N ILE A 100 8.40 -13.32 -0.94
CA ILE A 100 8.94 -11.97 -1.17
C ILE A 100 8.38 -10.97 -0.14
N PRO A 101 9.19 -10.00 0.30
CA PRO A 101 8.80 -9.10 1.38
C PRO A 101 7.98 -7.90 0.87
N ILE A 102 6.79 -8.13 0.27
CA ILE A 102 5.89 -7.02 -0.15
C ILE A 102 5.63 -6.06 1.02
N GLU A 103 5.34 -6.60 2.21
CA GLU A 103 5.37 -5.85 3.46
C GLU A 103 6.25 -6.62 4.46
N THR A 104 7.36 -6.03 4.90
CA THR A 104 8.26 -6.66 5.87
C THR A 104 7.64 -6.65 7.27
N ASP A 105 8.08 -7.54 8.17
CA ASP A 105 7.58 -7.53 9.55
C ASP A 105 7.91 -6.21 10.29
N THR A 106 9.01 -5.57 9.90
CA THR A 106 9.38 -4.23 10.40
C THR A 106 8.37 -3.19 9.90
N SER A 107 8.07 -3.17 8.60
CA SER A 107 7.06 -2.29 8.02
C SER A 107 5.67 -2.56 8.64
N THR A 108 5.28 -3.81 8.84
CA THR A 108 4.02 -4.19 9.49
C THR A 108 3.89 -3.59 10.88
N ARG A 109 4.95 -3.62 11.71
CA ARG A 109 4.91 -3.01 13.06
C ARG A 109 4.67 -1.51 12.99
N VAL A 110 5.46 -0.81 12.16
CA VAL A 110 5.34 0.65 11.97
C VAL A 110 3.94 0.99 11.47
N LEU A 111 3.53 0.41 10.37
CA LEU A 111 2.27 0.71 9.71
C LEU A 111 1.04 0.37 10.58
N ASN A 112 1.11 -0.66 11.44
CA ASN A 112 0.05 -0.97 12.38
C ASN A 112 -0.08 0.09 13.49
N ASP A 113 1.03 0.68 13.93
CA ASP A 113 0.99 1.79 14.88
C ASP A 113 0.43 3.06 14.24
N LEU A 114 0.87 3.38 13.02
CA LEU A 114 0.37 4.56 12.29
C LEU A 114 -1.12 4.44 11.98
N MET A 115 -1.61 3.26 11.56
CA MET A 115 -3.03 3.01 11.28
C MET A 115 -3.94 3.07 12.52
N ARG A 116 -3.40 3.16 13.74
CA ARG A 116 -4.19 3.36 14.97
C ARG A 116 -4.36 4.84 15.35
N MET A 117 -3.64 5.74 14.69
CA MET A 117 -3.67 7.17 15.01
C MET A 117 -4.95 7.81 14.45
N GLU A 118 -5.56 8.66 15.27
CA GLU A 118 -6.70 9.46 14.83
C GLU A 118 -6.29 10.38 13.68
N GLY A 119 -7.11 10.41 12.62
CA GLY A 119 -6.85 11.20 11.42
C GLY A 119 -6.01 10.49 10.35
N VAL A 120 -5.45 9.31 10.62
CA VAL A 120 -4.83 8.47 9.57
C VAL A 120 -5.92 7.73 8.79
N ILE A 121 -5.92 7.91 7.47
CA ILE A 121 -6.86 7.28 6.55
C ILE A 121 -6.31 5.92 6.10
N CYS A 122 -5.10 5.92 5.55
CA CYS A 122 -4.40 4.71 5.13
C CYS A 122 -2.89 4.85 5.28
N ALA A 123 -2.20 3.72 5.44
CA ALA A 123 -0.75 3.66 5.46
C ALA A 123 -0.31 2.29 4.96
N GLY A 124 0.65 2.23 4.04
CA GLY A 124 1.13 0.99 3.41
C GLY A 124 2.51 1.12 2.77
N CYS A 125 2.99 0.06 2.14
CA CYS A 125 4.21 0.10 1.34
C CYS A 125 3.89 0.52 -0.11
N PRO A 126 4.57 1.53 -0.68
CA PRO A 126 4.39 1.91 -2.08
C PRO A 126 5.16 0.96 -3.02
N GLY A 127 4.72 0.90 -4.29
CA GLY A 127 5.40 0.15 -5.34
C GLY A 127 5.41 -1.37 -5.08
N SER A 128 6.56 -2.01 -5.31
CA SER A 128 6.75 -3.45 -5.09
C SER A 128 6.86 -3.83 -3.61
N GLY A 129 6.97 -2.84 -2.71
CA GLY A 129 7.17 -3.07 -1.30
C GLY A 129 8.63 -3.23 -0.91
N GLY A 130 8.89 -4.05 0.12
CA GLY A 130 10.24 -4.26 0.66
C GLY A 130 10.55 -3.36 1.84
N TYR A 131 11.81 -2.94 1.92
CA TYR A 131 12.37 -2.13 2.99
C TYR A 131 12.46 -0.63 2.64
N ASP A 132 12.16 -0.26 1.41
CA ASP A 132 12.51 1.03 0.80
C ASP A 132 11.73 2.20 1.39
N GLY A 133 10.44 1.98 1.64
CA GLY A 133 9.57 3.04 2.13
C GLY A 133 8.18 2.57 2.47
N MET A 134 7.48 3.47 3.13
CA MET A 134 6.09 3.40 3.52
C MET A 134 5.45 4.75 3.20
N PHE A 135 4.14 4.77 3.05
CA PHE A 135 3.37 6.00 2.96
C PHE A 135 2.31 6.04 4.04
N VAL A 136 1.88 7.25 4.38
CA VAL A 136 0.75 7.52 5.26
C VAL A 136 -0.08 8.63 4.64
N LEU A 137 -1.36 8.39 4.49
CA LEU A 137 -2.35 9.38 4.07
C LEU A 137 -3.21 9.75 5.27
N THR A 138 -3.34 11.04 5.52
CA THR A 138 -4.11 11.57 6.64
C THR A 138 -5.13 12.60 6.18
N VAL A 139 -6.08 12.91 7.06
CA VAL A 139 -6.79 14.18 6.98
C VAL A 139 -5.82 15.34 7.22
N ASP A 140 -6.11 16.49 6.63
CA ASP A 140 -5.33 17.71 6.85
C ASP A 140 -5.68 18.31 8.22
N SER A 141 -4.95 17.87 9.25
CA SER A 141 -5.08 18.33 10.63
C SER A 141 -3.70 18.52 11.27
N PRO A 142 -3.44 19.64 11.97
CA PRO A 142 -2.18 19.83 12.68
C PRO A 142 -1.86 18.71 13.69
N ASN A 143 -2.90 18.19 14.38
CA ASN A 143 -2.74 17.21 15.44
C ASN A 143 -2.20 15.86 14.92
N VAL A 144 -2.68 15.40 13.76
CA VAL A 144 -2.22 14.12 13.19
C VAL A 144 -0.79 14.23 12.69
N LYS A 145 -0.41 15.39 12.13
CA LYS A 145 0.97 15.64 11.69
C LYS A 145 1.94 15.56 12.87
N GLU A 146 1.66 16.27 13.96
CA GLU A 146 2.50 16.24 15.17
C GLU A 146 2.61 14.83 15.75
N SER A 147 1.48 14.12 15.87
CA SER A 147 1.44 12.72 16.34
C SER A 147 2.27 11.76 15.47
N LEU A 148 2.27 11.95 14.14
CA LEU A 148 3.11 11.18 13.22
C LEU A 148 4.59 11.47 13.44
N TYR A 149 4.97 12.75 13.56
CA TYR A 149 6.37 13.13 13.79
C TYR A 149 6.89 12.55 15.11
N GLU A 150 6.16 12.72 16.20
CA GLU A 150 6.52 12.16 17.51
C GLU A 150 6.67 10.64 17.42
N SER A 151 5.68 9.94 16.87
CA SER A 151 5.74 8.48 16.81
C SER A 151 6.89 7.95 15.94
N ILE A 152 7.17 8.58 14.81
CA ILE A 152 8.28 8.16 13.94
C ILE A 152 9.63 8.45 14.59
N THR A 153 9.81 9.66 15.11
CA THR A 153 11.10 10.09 15.67
C THR A 153 11.45 9.41 16.99
N GLU A 154 10.47 9.15 17.85
CA GLU A 154 10.70 8.54 19.16
C GLU A 154 10.75 7.01 19.12
N LYS A 155 9.83 6.36 18.40
CA LYS A 155 9.70 4.89 18.43
C LYS A 155 10.51 4.19 17.35
N TYR A 156 10.79 4.87 16.24
CA TYR A 156 11.41 4.27 15.06
C TYR A 156 12.66 5.06 14.64
N PRO A 157 13.70 5.10 15.48
CA PRO A 157 14.95 5.78 15.15
C PRO A 157 15.55 5.18 13.87
N GLY A 158 15.82 6.04 12.88
CA GLY A 158 16.33 5.65 11.56
C GLY A 158 15.31 5.78 10.43
N LEU A 159 14.02 6.00 10.75
CA LEU A 159 13.01 6.38 9.75
C LEU A 159 12.95 7.91 9.61
N THR A 160 12.73 8.38 8.38
CA THR A 160 12.52 9.80 8.07
C THR A 160 11.10 10.03 7.57
N LEU A 161 10.39 10.99 8.17
CA LEU A 161 9.06 11.43 7.73
C LEU A 161 9.19 12.65 6.80
N LEU A 162 8.66 12.53 5.59
CA LEU A 162 8.62 13.58 4.57
C LEU A 162 7.16 13.92 4.24
N GLU A 163 6.74 15.16 4.44
CA GLU A 163 5.44 15.63 3.91
C GLU A 163 5.58 15.83 2.40
N VAL A 164 4.67 15.25 1.64
CA VAL A 164 4.63 15.35 0.18
C VAL A 164 3.41 16.17 -0.22
N GLY A 165 3.65 17.24 -0.97
CA GLY A 165 2.58 17.95 -1.65
C GLY A 165 1.95 17.02 -2.70
N ILE A 166 0.67 16.72 -2.54
CA ILE A 166 -0.13 16.25 -3.66
C ILE A 166 -0.58 17.51 -4.38
N ASP A 167 0.25 17.97 -5.33
CA ASP A 167 -0.07 19.17 -6.11
C ASP A 167 -1.36 18.95 -6.92
N GLN A 168 -2.15 20.03 -7.01
CA GLN A 168 -3.50 20.11 -7.54
C GLN A 168 -3.57 19.97 -9.06
#